data_AF-Q3TNY3-F1
#
_entry.id   AF-Q3TNY3-F1
#
_cell.length_a   1.000
_cell.length_b   1.000
_cell.length_c   1.000
_cell.angle_alpha   90.00
_cell.angle_beta   90.00
_cell.angle_gamma   90.00
#
_symmetry.space_group_name_H-M   'P 1'
#
loop_
_entity.id
_entity.type
_entity.pdbx_description
1 polymer ?
#
loop_
_entity_poly.entity_id
_entity_poly.type
_entity_poly.pdbx_seq_one_letter_code
_entity_poly.pdbx_strand_id
1 'polypeptide(L)'
;FGVILWEIFTYGKQPWFQLSNTEVIECITQGRVLERPRVCPKEVYDVMLGCWQREPQQRLNIKEIYKILHALGKATPIYLDILG
;
A
#
# COMPACT_ATOMS: atom_id res chain seq x y z
N PHE A 1 4.23 -6.81 -2.01
CA PHE A 1 4.80 -5.62 -1.35
C PHE A 1 3.74 -4.55 -1.03
N GLY A 2 2.78 -4.25 -1.93
CA GLY A 2 1.72 -3.26 -1.65
C GLY A 2 0.97 -3.45 -0.31
N VAL A 3 0.68 -4.70 0.09
CA VAL A 3 0.06 -5.00 1.41
C VAL A 3 1.00 -4.62 2.57
N ILE A 4 2.29 -4.95 2.48
CA ILE A 4 3.30 -4.57 3.49
C ILE A 4 3.40 -3.04 3.61
N LEU A 5 3.37 -2.33 2.48
CA LEU A 5 3.38 -0.88 2.49
C LEU A 5 2.12 -0.33 3.19
N TRP A 6 0.95 -0.95 2.94
CA TRP A 6 -0.29 -0.61 3.64
C TRP A 6 -0.19 -0.88 5.15
N GLU A 7 0.41 -2.00 5.56
CA GLU A 7 0.65 -2.33 6.97
C GLU A 7 1.56 -1.29 7.65
N ILE A 8 2.64 -0.84 6.97
CA ILE A 8 3.52 0.22 7.48
C ILE A 8 2.72 1.52 7.74
N PHE A 9 1.93 1.98 6.78
CA PHE A 9 1.16 3.23 6.90
C PHE A 9 -0.11 3.12 7.75
N THR A 10 -0.43 1.92 8.24
CA THR A 10 -1.49 1.69 9.22
C THR A 10 -0.94 1.29 10.58
N TYR A 11 0.38 1.35 10.77
CA TYR A 11 1.06 0.98 12.02
C TYR A 11 0.77 -0.47 12.45
N GLY A 12 0.80 -1.39 11.48
CA GLY A 12 0.65 -2.83 11.72
C GLY A 12 -0.80 -3.31 11.84
N LYS A 13 -1.77 -2.53 11.35
CA LYS A 13 -3.17 -2.98 11.29
C LYS A 13 -3.29 -4.21 10.40
N GLN A 14 -4.17 -5.15 10.77
CA GLN A 14 -4.48 -6.29 9.92
C GLN A 14 -5.21 -5.83 8.63
N PRO A 15 -4.75 -6.23 7.43
CA PRO A 15 -5.50 -6.04 6.20
C PRO A 15 -6.89 -6.65 6.31
N TRP A 16 -7.92 -5.91 5.88
CA TRP A 16 -9.31 -6.38 5.94
C TRP A 16 -9.78 -6.84 7.33
N PHE A 17 -9.28 -6.23 8.42
CA PHE A 17 -9.57 -6.62 9.82
C PHE A 17 -11.04 -6.82 10.22
N GLN A 18 -12.00 -6.30 9.44
CA GLN A 18 -13.44 -6.43 9.68
C GLN A 18 -14.08 -7.63 8.97
N LEU A 19 -13.33 -8.33 8.14
CA LEU A 19 -13.81 -9.39 7.28
C LEU A 19 -13.27 -10.75 7.73
N SER A 20 -14.08 -11.78 7.59
CA SER A 20 -13.67 -13.18 7.69
C SER A 20 -12.79 -13.58 6.50
N ASN A 21 -12.06 -14.70 6.62
CA ASN A 21 -11.19 -15.19 5.54
C ASN A 21 -11.95 -15.39 4.21
N THR A 22 -13.20 -15.89 4.26
CA THR A 22 -14.01 -16.09 3.06
C THR A 22 -14.37 -14.77 2.39
N GLU A 23 -14.82 -13.77 3.17
CA GLU A 23 -15.14 -12.43 2.66
C GLU A 23 -13.91 -11.73 2.08
N VAL A 24 -12.72 -11.95 2.64
CA VAL A 24 -11.46 -11.43 2.10
C VAL A 24 -11.17 -12.02 0.73
N ILE A 25 -11.33 -13.33 0.56
CA ILE A 25 -11.14 -13.99 -0.74
C ILE A 25 -12.11 -13.42 -1.78
N GLU A 26 -13.38 -13.24 -1.42
CA GLU A 26 -14.39 -12.64 -2.30
C GLU A 26 -14.02 -11.20 -2.69
N CYS A 27 -13.61 -10.37 -1.73
CA CYS A 27 -13.20 -8.99 -2.00
C CYS A 27 -12.02 -8.94 -2.99
N ILE A 28 -10.98 -9.75 -2.76
CA ILE A 28 -9.78 -9.78 -3.60
C ILE A 28 -10.13 -10.28 -5.01
N THR A 29 -10.94 -11.33 -5.14
CA THR A 29 -11.32 -11.89 -6.45
C THR A 29 -12.21 -10.95 -7.26
N GLN A 30 -13.02 -10.12 -6.59
CA GLN A 30 -13.81 -9.04 -7.19
C GLN A 30 -12.97 -7.80 -7.56
N GLY A 31 -11.68 -7.77 -7.21
CA GLY A 31 -10.79 -6.64 -7.50
C GLY A 31 -10.93 -5.48 -6.51
N ARG A 32 -11.53 -5.70 -5.34
CA ARG A 32 -11.49 -4.71 -4.26
C ARG A 32 -10.07 -4.62 -3.71
N VAL A 33 -9.65 -3.40 -3.40
CA VAL A 33 -8.34 -3.11 -2.83
C VAL A 33 -8.48 -2.45 -1.47
N LEU A 34 -7.42 -2.49 -0.66
CA LEU A 34 -7.39 -1.82 0.64
C LEU A 34 -7.49 -0.30 0.45
N GLU A 35 -8.26 0.35 1.32
CA GLU A 35 -8.40 1.81 1.30
C GLU A 35 -7.09 2.52 1.66
N ARG A 36 -6.91 3.75 1.15
CA ARG A 36 -5.75 4.57 1.49
C ARG A 36 -5.75 4.89 3.00
N PRO A 37 -4.68 4.57 3.73
CA PRO A 37 -4.55 4.98 5.14
C PRO A 37 -4.58 6.49 5.27
N ARG A 38 -5.14 7.02 6.37
CA ARG A 38 -5.29 8.46 6.59
C ARG A 38 -3.97 9.21 6.49
N VAL A 39 -2.93 8.64 7.09
CA VAL A 39 -1.56 9.19 7.12
C VAL A 39 -0.73 8.78 5.90
N CYS A 40 -1.30 8.16 4.87
CA CYS A 40 -0.53 7.73 3.70
C CYS A 40 -0.55 8.81 2.61
N PRO A 41 0.59 9.30 2.10
CA PRO A 41 0.63 10.21 0.97
C PRO A 41 -0.04 9.56 -0.24
N LYS A 42 -0.63 10.39 -1.11
CA LYS A 42 -1.28 9.88 -2.33
C LYS A 42 -0.26 9.12 -3.20
N GLU A 43 0.94 9.65 -3.33
CA GLU A 43 2.02 9.11 -4.15
C GLU A 43 2.45 7.72 -3.67
N VAL A 44 2.46 7.50 -2.35
CA VAL A 44 2.77 6.19 -1.78
C VAL A 44 1.60 5.22 -1.99
N TYR A 45 0.36 5.69 -1.88
CA TYR A 45 -0.81 4.88 -2.21
C TYR A 45 -0.87 4.49 -3.69
N ASP A 46 -0.46 5.39 -4.59
CA ASP A 46 -0.36 5.09 -6.03
C ASP A 46 0.64 3.93 -6.28
N VAL A 47 1.72 3.85 -5.49
CA VAL A 47 2.64 2.68 -5.52
C VAL A 47 1.92 1.41 -5.04
N MET A 48 1.08 1.49 -3.99
CA MET A 48 0.28 0.35 -3.53
C MET A 48 -0.68 -0.12 -4.63
N LEU A 49 -1.40 0.79 -5.29
CA LEU A 49 -2.27 0.48 -6.42
C LEU A 49 -1.50 -0.15 -7.58
N GLY A 50 -0.29 0.34 -7.86
CA GLY A 50 0.62 -0.28 -8.84
C GLY A 50 1.04 -1.70 -8.45
N CYS A 51 1.14 -2.03 -7.16
CA CYS A 51 1.38 -3.40 -6.69
C CYS A 51 0.15 -4.30 -6.82
N TRP A 52 -1.06 -3.74 -6.79
CA TRP A 52 -2.33 -4.46 -6.77
C TRP A 52 -3.01 -4.56 -8.13
N GLN A 53 -2.28 -4.31 -9.22
CA GLN A 53 -2.79 -4.55 -10.57
C GLN A 53 -3.22 -6.02 -10.72
N ARG A 54 -4.39 -6.21 -11.34
CA ARG A 54 -5.00 -7.54 -11.55
C ARG A 54 -4.06 -8.42 -12.37
N GLU A 55 -3.64 -7.91 -13.53
CA GLU A 55 -2.70 -8.58 -14.41
C GLU A 55 -1.27 -8.51 -13.84
N PRO A 56 -0.61 -9.65 -13.59
CA PRO A 56 0.73 -9.67 -13.00
C PRO A 56 1.77 -8.85 -13.76
N GLN A 57 1.66 -8.78 -15.09
CA GLN A 57 2.58 -8.06 -15.97
C GLN A 57 2.41 -6.53 -15.88
N GLN A 58 1.28 -6.06 -15.38
CA GLN A 58 1.02 -4.63 -15.15
C GLN A 58 1.47 -4.18 -13.77
N ARG A 59 1.86 -5.10 -12.87
CA ARG A 59 2.31 -4.75 -11.53
C ARG A 59 3.69 -4.08 -11.60
N LEU A 60 3.86 -3.04 -10.80
CA LEU A 60 5.17 -2.40 -10.62
C LEU A 60 6.19 -3.44 -10.14
N ASN A 61 7.35 -3.46 -10.80
CA ASN A 61 8.43 -4.33 -10.34
C ASN A 61 9.14 -3.71 -9.13
N ILE A 62 9.85 -4.53 -8.36
CA ILE A 62 10.45 -4.08 -7.09
C ILE A 62 11.51 -2.98 -7.28
N LYS A 63 12.19 -2.93 -8.44
CA LYS A 63 13.17 -1.87 -8.73
C LYS A 63 12.49 -0.53 -8.95
N GLU A 64 11.33 -0.52 -9.62
CA GLU A 64 10.51 0.69 -9.79
C GLU A 64 9.94 1.17 -8.46
N ILE A 65 9.38 0.25 -7.67
CA ILE A 65 8.88 0.55 -6.32
C ILE A 65 9.97 1.22 -5.48
N TYR A 66 11.16 0.62 -5.43
CA TYR A 66 12.30 1.18 -4.71
C TYR A 66 12.68 2.59 -5.21
N LYS A 67 12.78 2.78 -6.53
CA LYS A 67 13.13 4.08 -7.12
C LYS A 67 12.14 5.17 -6.72
N ILE A 68 10.84 4.88 -6.78
CA ILE A 68 9.77 5.83 -6.43
C ILE A 68 9.83 6.16 -4.93
N LEU A 69 9.85 5.14 -4.07
CA LEU A 69 9.87 5.34 -2.61
C LEU A 69 11.14 6.07 -2.15
N HIS A 70 12.29 5.76 -2.74
CA HIS A 70 13.54 6.44 -2.43
C HIS A 70 13.52 7.93 -2.86
N ALA A 71 12.91 8.25 -4.00
CA ALA A 71 12.72 9.64 -4.41
C ALA A 71 11.78 10.40 -3.46
N LEU A 72 10.66 9.79 -3.07
CA LEU A 72 9.70 10.37 -2.12
C LEU A 72 10.33 10.60 -0.74
N GLY A 73 11.13 9.65 -0.26
CA GLY A 73 11.83 9.77 1.03
C GLY A 73 12.87 10.91 1.06
N LYS A 74 13.47 11.26 -0.08
CA LYS A 74 14.39 12.41 -0.18
C LYS A 74 13.66 13.75 -0.27
N ALA A 75 12.49 13.77 -0.89
CA ALA A 75 11.70 14.98 -1.11
C ALA A 75 10.88 15.41 0.12
N THR A 76 10.77 14.54 1.13
CA THR A 76 9.89 14.76 2.29
C THR A 76 10.73 14.88 3.57
N PRO A 77 11.04 16.10 4.08
CA PRO A 77 11.74 16.25 5.35
C PRO A 77 10.82 16.00 6.56
N ILE A 78 9.49 15.95 6.36
CA ILE A 78 8.47 15.97 7.42
C ILE A 78 7.39 14.93 7.08
N TYR A 79 7.63 13.66 7.39
CA TYR A 79 6.55 12.65 7.32
C TYR A 79 6.55 11.66 8.47
N LEU A 80 7.63 11.62 9.25
CA LEU A 80 7.77 10.74 10.40
C LEU A 80 7.83 11.50 11.74
N ASP A 81 7.35 12.74 11.79
CA ASP A 81 7.12 13.49 13.05
C ASP A 81 5.92 12.95 13.86
N ILE A 82 5.39 11.78 13.49
CA ILE A 82 4.37 11.06 14.27
C ILE A 82 5.03 10.04 15.23
N LEU A 83 6.36 9.94 15.22
CA LEU A 83 7.10 9.41 16.38
C LEU A 83 7.17 10.50 17.45
N GLY A 84 6.02 10.82 18.02
CA GLY A 84 5.96 11.39 19.37
C GLY A 84 6.31 10.33 20.40
#